data_AF-A0A7J2I4N4-F1
#
_entry.id   AF-A0A7J2I4N4-F1
#
_cell.length_a   1.000
_cell.length_b   1.000
_cell.length_c   1.000
_cell.angle_alpha   90.00
_cell.angle_beta   90.00
_cell.angle_gamma   90.00
#
_symmetry.space_group_name_H-M   'P 1'
#
loop_
_entity.id
_entity.type
_entity.pdbx_description
1 polymer ?
#
loop_
_entity_poly.entity_id
_entity_poly.type
_entity_poly.pdbx_seq_one_letter_code
_entity_poly.pdbx_strand_id
1 'polypeptide(L)'
;MELRLRRVDYPTLKMVHARLTSLCVNLMRLEEIKSFRLPQELDLRASMVISDMKEILEHLGDDAKIPREVSDSVNMVRAYAYISTREGVDFVTENSDRILRAVRWCISSLERYLARR
;
A
#
# COMPACT_ATOMS: atom_id res chain seq x y z
N MET A 1 -12.19 28.40 -3.46
CA MET A 1 -12.85 27.20 -4.01
C MET A 1 -12.67 26.11 -2.98
N GLU A 2 -13.70 25.82 -2.16
CA GLU A 2 -13.60 24.77 -1.13
C GLU A 2 -13.57 23.40 -1.80
N LEU A 3 -12.42 22.73 -1.76
CA LEU A 3 -12.30 21.32 -2.10
C LEU A 3 -13.11 20.53 -1.08
N ARG A 4 -14.32 20.10 -1.46
CA ARG A 4 -15.15 19.23 -0.61
C ARG A 4 -14.49 17.86 -0.50
N LEU A 5 -13.77 17.64 0.61
CA LEU A 5 -13.19 16.35 0.94
C LEU A 5 -14.27 15.25 0.94
N ARG A 6 -14.03 14.16 0.20
CA ARG A 6 -14.91 12.98 0.25
C ARG A 6 -14.46 12.08 1.39
N ARG A 7 -15.39 11.69 2.26
CA ARG A 7 -15.10 10.69 3.28
C ARG A 7 -14.98 9.33 2.60
N VAL A 8 -13.89 8.61 2.88
CA VAL A 8 -13.73 7.24 2.40
C VAL A 8 -14.82 6.40 3.03
N ASP A 9 -15.61 5.74 2.20
CA ASP A 9 -16.70 4.88 2.65
C ASP A 9 -16.20 3.48 3.00
N TYR A 10 -17.07 2.73 3.67
CA TYR A 10 -16.75 1.38 4.12
C TYR A 10 -16.44 0.40 2.97
N PRO A 11 -17.17 0.40 1.84
CA PRO A 11 -16.78 -0.37 0.65
C PRO A 11 -15.38 -0.05 0.12
N THR A 12 -14.99 1.22 0.07
CA THR A 12 -13.66 1.63 -0.37
C THR A 12 -12.58 1.09 0.57
N LEU A 13 -12.80 1.15 1.89
CA LEU A 13 -11.84 0.58 2.85
C LEU A 13 -11.74 -0.95 2.73
N LYS A 14 -12.83 -1.66 2.40
CA LYS A 14 -12.78 -3.10 2.09
C LYS A 14 -11.97 -3.38 0.82
N MET A 15 -12.13 -2.56 -0.21
CA MET A 15 -11.36 -2.68 -1.45
C MET A 15 -9.87 -2.43 -1.21
N VAL A 16 -9.53 -1.34 -0.50
CA VAL A 16 -8.16 -1.02 -0.11
C VAL A 16 -7.55 -2.15 0.72
N HIS A 17 -8.31 -2.73 1.66
CA HIS A 17 -7.86 -3.89 2.43
C HIS A 17 -7.51 -5.08 1.52
N ALA A 18 -8.38 -5.44 0.56
CA ALA A 18 -8.10 -6.54 -0.38
C ALA A 18 -6.83 -6.26 -1.23
N ARG A 19 -6.66 -5.03 -1.70
CA ARG A 19 -5.47 -4.60 -2.46
C ARG A 19 -4.19 -4.66 -1.63
N LEU A 20 -4.26 -4.22 -0.37
CA LEU A 20 -3.15 -4.32 0.57
C LEU A 20 -2.71 -5.78 0.80
N THR A 21 -3.64 -6.72 0.86
CA THR A 21 -3.31 -8.15 0.99
C THR A 21 -2.56 -8.66 -0.25
N SER A 22 -2.98 -8.28 -1.45
CA SER A 22 -2.25 -8.60 -2.70
C SER A 22 -0.84 -8.01 -2.68
N LEU A 23 -0.73 -6.72 -2.35
CA LEU A 23 0.54 -6.01 -2.22
C LEU A 23 1.47 -6.68 -1.20
N CYS A 24 0.93 -7.12 -0.06
CA CYS A 24 1.69 -7.83 0.97
C CYS A 24 2.33 -9.11 0.42
N VAL A 25 1.58 -9.89 -0.38
CA VAL A 25 2.10 -11.09 -1.04
C VAL A 25 3.23 -10.75 -2.01
N ASN A 26 3.05 -9.73 -2.85
CA ASN A 26 4.08 -9.30 -3.79
C ASN A 26 5.35 -8.78 -3.09
N LEU A 27 5.21 -8.06 -1.97
CA LEU A 27 6.34 -7.59 -1.16
C LEU A 27 7.08 -8.75 -0.47
N MET A 28 6.36 -9.73 0.08
CA MET A 28 6.99 -10.94 0.64
C MET A 28 7.79 -11.68 -0.43
N ARG A 29 7.21 -11.82 -1.63
CA ARG A 29 7.90 -12.48 -2.75
C ARG A 29 9.13 -11.71 -3.22
N LEU A 30 9.07 -10.38 -3.23
CA LEU A 30 10.21 -9.53 -3.54
C LEU A 30 11.35 -9.72 -2.52
N GLU A 31 11.03 -9.78 -1.23
CA GLU A 31 12.03 -10.05 -0.17
C GLU A 31 12.67 -11.44 -0.30
N GLU A 32 11.89 -12.46 -0.65
CA GLU A 32 12.40 -13.80 -0.96
C GLU A 32 13.40 -13.75 -2.13
N ILE A 33 13.02 -13.11 -3.24
CA ILE A 33 13.86 -13.02 -4.45
C ILE A 33 15.16 -12.25 -4.16
N LYS A 34 15.09 -11.18 -3.36
CA LYS A 34 16.28 -10.47 -2.89
C LYS A 34 17.23 -11.38 -2.12
N SER A 35 16.70 -12.27 -1.29
CA SER A 35 17.51 -13.24 -0.54
C SER A 35 18.20 -14.26 -1.45
N PHE A 36 17.55 -14.67 -2.56
CA PHE A 36 18.10 -15.60 -3.55
C PHE A 36 19.02 -14.94 -4.59
N ARG A 37 19.15 -13.60 -4.59
CA ARG A 37 19.97 -12.82 -5.53
C ARG A 37 19.65 -13.12 -7.01
N LEU A 38 18.36 -13.16 -7.36
CA LEU A 38 17.88 -13.36 -8.74
C LEU A 38 17.52 -12.01 -9.40
N PRO A 39 18.42 -11.36 -10.15
CA PRO A 39 18.25 -9.95 -10.54
C PRO A 39 17.14 -9.76 -11.59
N GLN A 40 16.97 -10.71 -12.51
CA GLN A 40 15.99 -10.62 -13.59
C GLN A 40 14.54 -10.72 -13.07
N GLU A 41 14.31 -11.45 -11.98
CA GLU A 41 12.99 -11.53 -11.35
C GLU A 41 12.70 -10.34 -10.44
N LEU A 42 13.74 -9.65 -9.97
CA LEU A 42 13.65 -8.54 -9.03
C LEU A 42 12.87 -7.37 -9.63
N ASP A 43 13.28 -6.88 -10.80
CA ASP A 43 12.70 -5.71 -11.45
C ASP A 43 11.23 -5.93 -11.83
N LEU A 44 10.91 -7.14 -12.30
CA LEU A 44 9.53 -7.54 -12.59
C LEU A 44 8.67 -7.46 -11.33
N ARG A 45 9.17 -7.96 -10.20
CA ARG A 45 8.41 -7.99 -8.94
C ARG A 45 8.28 -6.60 -8.33
N ALA A 46 9.34 -5.81 -8.36
CA ALA A 46 9.28 -4.40 -7.96
C ALA A 46 8.28 -3.62 -8.82
N SER A 47 8.22 -3.87 -10.13
CA SER A 47 7.23 -3.25 -11.03
C SER A 47 5.79 -3.65 -10.68
N MET A 48 5.56 -4.91 -10.30
CA MET A 48 4.25 -5.35 -9.80
C MET A 48 3.85 -4.65 -8.50
N VAL A 49 4.79 -4.52 -7.55
CA VAL A 49 4.59 -3.77 -6.30
C VAL A 49 4.22 -2.31 -6.59
N ILE A 50 4.89 -1.67 -7.55
CA ILE A 50 4.56 -0.29 -7.96
C ILE A 50 3.14 -0.22 -8.56
N SER A 51 2.76 -1.20 -9.37
CA SER A 51 1.40 -1.28 -9.94
C SER A 51 0.34 -1.37 -8.84
N ASP A 52 0.51 -2.27 -7.87
CA ASP A 52 -0.39 -2.41 -6.72
C ASP A 52 -0.50 -1.09 -5.93
N MET A 53 0.63 -0.39 -5.75
CA MET A 53 0.66 0.90 -5.06
C MET A 53 -0.14 1.99 -5.80
N LYS A 54 -0.09 2.01 -7.15
CA LYS A 54 -0.92 2.93 -7.96
C LYS A 54 -2.40 2.66 -7.76
N GLU A 55 -2.82 1.40 -7.81
CA GLU A 55 -4.21 1.02 -7.59
C GLU A 55 -4.71 1.42 -6.20
N ILE A 56 -3.87 1.28 -5.15
CA ILE A 56 -4.21 1.72 -3.80
C ILE A 56 -4.40 3.25 -3.76
N LEU A 57 -3.54 4.02 -4.41
CA LEU A 57 -3.68 5.48 -4.48
C LEU A 57 -4.96 5.88 -5.21
N GLU A 58 -5.28 5.23 -6.33
CA GLU A 58 -6.50 5.48 -7.11
C GLU A 58 -7.76 5.21 -6.28
N HIS A 59 -7.78 4.10 -5.52
CA HIS A 59 -8.91 3.77 -4.66
C HIS A 59 -9.05 4.71 -3.47
N LEU A 60 -7.93 5.16 -2.88
CA LEU A 60 -7.98 6.12 -1.78
C LEU A 60 -8.40 7.49 -2.29
N GLY A 61 -7.88 7.95 -3.42
CA GLY A 61 -8.01 9.33 -3.88
C GLY A 61 -7.19 10.32 -3.04
N ASP A 62 -6.87 11.47 -3.64
CA ASP A 62 -5.99 12.48 -3.06
C ASP A 62 -6.64 13.23 -1.88
N ASP A 63 -7.94 13.52 -2.00
CA ASP A 63 -8.71 14.33 -1.04
C ASP A 63 -9.55 13.49 -0.05
N ALA A 64 -9.20 12.22 0.11
CA ALA A 64 -9.97 11.28 0.91
C ALA A 64 -9.79 11.51 2.41
N LYS A 65 -10.92 11.74 3.11
CA LYS A 65 -10.98 11.77 4.57
C LYS A 65 -11.10 10.35 5.12
N ILE A 66 -10.00 9.84 5.66
CA ILE A 66 -9.90 8.50 6.27
C ILE A 66 -10.40 8.56 7.73
N PRO A 67 -11.10 7.53 8.24
CA PRO A 67 -11.47 7.45 9.66
C PRO A 67 -10.23 7.54 10.56
N ARG A 68 -10.33 8.28 11.67
CA ARG A 68 -9.20 8.58 12.55
C ARG A 68 -8.52 7.32 13.09
N GLU A 69 -9.30 6.27 13.31
CA GLU A 69 -8.88 4.99 13.87
C GLU A 69 -7.91 4.21 12.97
N VAL A 70 -7.94 4.46 11.65
CA VAL A 70 -7.06 3.82 10.67
C VAL A 70 -6.23 4.83 9.87
N SER A 71 -6.38 6.12 10.17
CA SER A 71 -5.77 7.21 9.39
C SER A 71 -4.25 7.10 9.35
N ASP A 72 -3.60 6.83 10.49
CA ASP A 72 -2.14 6.81 10.55
C ASP A 72 -1.54 5.70 9.69
N SER A 73 -2.11 4.49 9.80
CA SER A 73 -1.62 3.34 9.04
C SER A 73 -1.90 3.47 7.55
N VAL A 74 -3.08 4.00 7.17
CA VAL A 74 -3.42 4.24 5.76
C VAL A 74 -2.57 5.35 5.17
N ASN A 75 -2.33 6.44 5.91
CA ASN A 75 -1.47 7.54 5.46
C ASN A 75 -0.01 7.10 5.32
N MET A 76 0.48 6.20 6.18
CA MET A 76 1.81 5.62 6.04
C MET A 76 1.95 4.83 4.72
N VAL A 77 0.98 3.97 4.40
CA VAL A 77 0.99 3.26 3.11
C VAL A 77 0.87 4.24 1.95
N ARG A 78 -0.02 5.24 2.04
CA ARG A 78 -0.19 6.27 1.02
C ARG A 78 1.13 6.99 0.73
N ALA A 79 1.90 7.34 1.76
CA ALA A 79 3.20 7.97 1.61
C ALA A 79 4.18 7.06 0.86
N TYR A 80 4.31 5.79 1.27
CA TYR A 80 5.16 4.84 0.56
C TYR A 80 4.71 4.61 -0.89
N ALA A 81 3.41 4.52 -1.13
CA ALA A 81 2.86 4.37 -2.47
C ALA A 81 3.21 5.58 -3.36
N TYR A 82 3.07 6.79 -2.82
CA TYR A 82 3.39 8.01 -3.54
C TYR A 82 4.88 8.13 -3.90
N ILE A 83 5.77 7.76 -2.98
CA ILE A 83 7.21 7.77 -3.24
C ILE A 83 7.58 6.65 -4.22
N SER A 84 7.11 5.43 -3.99
CA SER A 84 7.38 4.25 -4.85
C SER A 84 6.97 4.48 -6.30
N THR A 85 5.84 5.16 -6.53
CA THR A 85 5.34 5.44 -7.88
C THR A 85 6.11 6.54 -8.61
N ARG A 86 6.94 7.31 -7.90
CA ARG A 86 7.78 8.37 -8.45
C ARG A 86 9.24 7.97 -8.58
N GLU A 87 9.79 7.33 -7.56
CA GLU A 87 11.20 6.92 -7.52
C GLU A 87 11.43 5.55 -8.17
N GLY A 88 10.37 4.74 -8.31
CA GLY A 88 10.41 3.52 -9.11
C GLY A 88 11.08 2.33 -8.42
N VAL A 89 11.67 1.47 -9.24
CA VAL A 89 12.13 0.12 -8.85
C VAL A 89 13.22 0.16 -7.77
N ASP A 90 14.17 1.08 -7.89
CA ASP A 90 15.29 1.20 -6.94
C ASP A 90 14.78 1.50 -5.54
N PHE A 91 13.92 2.50 -5.39
CA PHE A 91 13.33 2.86 -4.10
C PHE A 91 12.57 1.69 -3.49
N VAL A 92 11.74 1.00 -4.28
CA VAL A 92 10.96 -0.15 -3.81
C VAL A 92 11.89 -1.27 -3.35
N THR A 93 12.94 -1.57 -4.10
CA THR A 93 13.90 -2.62 -3.79
C THR A 93 14.66 -2.32 -2.50
N GLU A 94 15.09 -1.07 -2.30
CA GLU A 94 15.83 -0.64 -1.11
C GLU A 94 14.95 -0.58 0.15
N ASN A 95 13.66 -0.30 -0.01
CA ASN A 95 12.74 -0.04 1.10
C ASN A 95 11.67 -1.12 1.30
N SER A 96 11.68 -2.21 0.55
CA SER A 96 10.64 -3.24 0.54
C SER A 96 10.32 -3.85 1.91
N ASP A 97 11.29 -4.06 2.79
CA ASP A 97 11.03 -4.49 4.18
C ASP A 97 10.25 -3.43 5.00
N ARG A 98 10.63 -2.15 4.88
CA ARG A 98 9.92 -1.04 5.56
C ARG A 98 8.50 -0.90 5.03
N ILE A 99 8.33 -0.99 3.72
CA ILE A 99 7.04 -0.97 3.04
C ILE A 99 6.19 -2.16 3.53
N LEU A 100 6.75 -3.37 3.57
CA LEU A 100 6.06 -4.57 4.03
C LEU A 100 5.56 -4.43 5.48
N ARG A 101 6.37 -3.87 6.38
CA ARG A 101 5.95 -3.59 7.77
C ARG A 101 4.79 -2.60 7.82
N ALA A 102 4.85 -1.52 7.03
CA ALA A 102 3.76 -0.53 6.95
C ALA A 102 2.47 -1.15 6.40
N VAL A 103 2.56 -1.96 5.35
CA VAL A 103 1.44 -2.67 4.75
C VAL A 103 0.80 -3.64 5.75
N ARG A 104 1.59 -4.47 6.44
CA ARG A 104 1.09 -5.40 7.46
C ARG A 104 0.39 -4.67 8.62
N TRP A 105 0.96 -3.55 9.06
CA TRP A 105 0.33 -2.72 10.08
C TRP A 105 -1.02 -2.15 9.59
N CYS A 106 -1.08 -1.68 8.36
CA CYS A 106 -2.32 -1.16 7.76
C CYS A 106 -3.39 -2.23 7.59
N ILE A 107 -3.04 -3.42 7.11
CA ILE A 107 -3.95 -4.58 7.04
C ILE A 107 -4.56 -4.84 8.42
N SER A 108 -3.72 -5.03 9.44
CA SER A 108 -4.18 -5.35 10.79
C SER A 108 -5.08 -4.25 11.40
N SER A 109 -4.78 -2.98 11.10
CA SER A 109 -5.62 -1.86 11.53
C SER A 109 -6.97 -1.82 10.81
N LEU A 110 -6.99 -2.09 9.51
CA LEU A 110 -8.22 -2.18 8.72
C LEU A 110 -9.07 -3.38 9.13
N GLU A 111 -8.48 -4.56 9.34
CA GLU A 111 -9.20 -5.75 9.83
C GLU A 111 -9.95 -5.46 11.13
N ARG A 112 -9.26 -4.86 12.12
CA ARG A 112 -9.88 -4.48 13.39
C ARG A 112 -10.99 -3.46 13.22
N TYR A 113 -10.82 -2.49 12.31
CA TYR A 113 -11.83 -1.46 12.06
C TYR A 113 -13.05 -2.04 11.33
N LEU A 114 -12.84 -2.87 10.32
CA LEU A 114 -13.88 -3.48 9.50
C LEU A 114 -14.68 -4.53 10.27
N ALA A 115 -14.08 -5.27 11.21
CA ALA A 115 -14.78 -6.25 12.04
C ALA A 115 -15.74 -5.63 13.06
N ARG A 116 -15.59 -4.34 13.39
CA ARG A 116 -16.42 -3.60 14.37
C ARG A 116 -17.64 -2.92 13.72
N ARG A 117 -17.82 -3.06 12.41
CA ARG A 117 -18.74 -2.28 11.56
C ARG A 117 -19.48 -3.21 10.62
#